data_AF-A0A5C7REV3-F1
#
_entry.id   AF-A0A5C7REV3-F1
#
_cell.length_a   1.000
_cell.length_b   1.000
_cell.length_c   1.000
_cell.angle_alpha   90.00
_cell.angle_beta   90.00
_cell.angle_gamma   90.00
#
_symmetry.space_group_name_H-M   'P 1'
#
loop_
_entity.id
_entity.type
_entity.pdbx_description
1 polymer ?
#
loop_
_entity_poly.entity_id
_entity_poly.type
_entity_poly.pdbx_seq_one_letter_code
_entity_poly.pdbx_strand_id
1 'polypeptide(L)'
;MHRPLLSLLALSVVLSACADSKEPTSQNSSPSAQTEQTSPIGSVAQPTTVAPAPEPATSSQTNSVYETLSWESLELPGQGLADIMRKYQPMLDKITDNDVEEGDKLMAQMQNEFNTAPTNPALNGKSIQIKGFVSPLEVDEKKGLVKEFLLVPYFGACIHVPPPPVNQTLLVRPQEGKSISMEQIYEPVIVSGVITVETAGTKLAQAGYQISKAVVEPLKDTEY
;
A
#
# COMPACT_ATOMS: atom_id res chain seq x y z
N MET A 1 -19.85 59.84 -24.24
CA MET A 1 -20.92 58.89 -23.87
C MET A 1 -20.33 57.88 -22.88
N HIS A 2 -20.89 57.87 -21.66
CA HIS A 2 -20.91 56.86 -20.59
C HIS A 2 -19.67 56.00 -20.24
N ARG A 3 -19.10 56.28 -19.04
CA ARG A 3 -18.44 55.29 -18.14
C ARG A 3 -19.52 54.44 -17.44
N PRO A 4 -19.20 53.25 -16.91
CA PRO A 4 -19.13 53.11 -15.44
C PRO A 4 -18.04 52.11 -14.97
N LEU A 5 -17.22 52.46 -13.96
CA LEU A 5 -17.32 52.24 -12.50
C LEU A 5 -16.63 50.95 -11.99
N LEU A 6 -15.65 51.22 -11.11
CA LEU A 6 -15.08 50.37 -10.07
C LEU A 6 -16.17 49.64 -9.25
N SER A 7 -15.87 48.42 -8.82
CA SER A 7 -16.40 47.87 -7.58
C SER A 7 -15.31 47.08 -6.85
N LEU A 8 -14.87 47.64 -5.71
CA LEU A 8 -14.11 46.94 -4.68
C LEU A 8 -15.04 45.94 -3.98
N LEU A 9 -14.57 44.72 -3.74
CA LEU A 9 -15.12 43.87 -2.69
C LEU A 9 -14.01 43.59 -1.66
N ALA A 10 -14.12 44.25 -0.52
CA ALA A 10 -13.45 43.86 0.71
C ALA A 10 -14.37 42.89 1.47
N LEU A 11 -13.86 41.73 1.88
CA LEU A 11 -14.57 40.86 2.80
C LEU A 11 -13.62 40.44 3.93
N SER A 12 -13.69 41.19 5.02
CA SER A 12 -13.14 40.83 6.33
C SER A 12 -14.22 40.05 7.08
N VAL A 13 -13.92 38.83 7.53
CA VAL A 13 -14.73 38.14 8.56
C VAL A 13 -13.82 37.75 9.71
N VAL A 14 -14.32 38.09 10.90
CA VAL A 14 -13.67 38.10 12.21
C VAL A 14 -13.78 36.73 12.89
N LEU A 15 -12.81 36.48 13.77
CA LEU A 15 -12.66 35.37 14.71
C LEU A 15 -13.95 34.90 15.40
N SER A 16 -14.02 33.60 15.71
CA SER A 16 -14.61 33.15 16.96
C SER A 16 -13.80 32.00 17.56
N ALA A 17 -13.37 32.23 18.80
CA ALA A 17 -12.68 31.29 19.67
C ALA A 17 -13.71 30.57 20.54
N CYS A 18 -13.47 29.32 20.89
CA CYS A 18 -13.99 28.73 22.13
C CYS A 18 -12.86 28.00 22.84
N ALA A 19 -12.74 28.33 24.13
CA ALA A 19 -11.69 27.95 25.03
C ALA A 19 -11.99 26.63 25.76
N ASP A 20 -10.89 25.93 26.05
CA ASP A 20 -10.51 25.24 27.28
C ASP A 20 -11.50 25.21 28.46
N SER A 21 -11.67 24.02 29.05
CA SER A 21 -11.81 23.85 30.51
C SER A 21 -11.62 22.38 30.94
N LYS A 22 -10.42 22.10 31.47
CA LYS A 22 -10.11 21.46 32.78
C LYS A 22 -10.91 20.24 33.29
N GLU A 23 -10.13 19.19 33.59
CA GLU A 23 -10.43 18.07 34.51
C GLU A 23 -10.84 18.51 35.93
N PRO A 24 -11.36 17.55 36.71
CA PRO A 24 -10.68 17.25 37.95
C PRO A 24 -10.48 15.75 38.24
N THR A 25 -9.29 15.49 38.80
CA THR A 25 -8.81 14.30 39.50
C THR A 25 -9.73 13.89 40.66
N SER A 26 -9.85 12.58 40.92
CA SER A 26 -10.01 12.07 42.29
C SER A 26 -9.53 10.61 42.41
N GLN A 27 -8.55 10.45 43.29
CA GLN A 27 -7.99 9.21 43.82
C GLN A 27 -8.98 8.58 44.81
N ASN A 28 -9.02 7.25 44.97
CA ASN A 28 -8.62 6.61 46.25
C ASN A 28 -8.67 5.06 46.26
N SER A 29 -7.55 4.52 46.74
CA SER A 29 -7.32 3.39 47.68
C SER A 29 -8.05 2.04 47.62
N SER A 30 -7.22 0.98 47.56
CA SER A 30 -7.45 -0.37 48.07
C SER A 30 -7.44 -0.45 49.61
N PRO A 31 -7.96 -1.54 50.18
CA PRO A 31 -7.20 -2.29 51.19
C PRO A 31 -7.25 -3.82 51.01
N SER A 32 -6.20 -4.49 51.50
CA SER A 32 -6.04 -5.96 51.62
C SER A 32 -6.29 -6.45 53.05
N ALA A 33 -6.79 -7.67 53.20
CA ALA A 33 -6.62 -8.59 54.36
C ALA A 33 -7.06 -10.00 53.90
N GLN A 34 -6.17 -10.98 53.68
CA GLN A 34 -5.55 -11.95 54.61
C GLN A 34 -6.50 -12.87 55.39
N THR A 35 -6.34 -14.19 55.19
CA THR A 35 -6.41 -15.22 56.25
C THR A 35 -5.61 -16.46 55.81
N GLU A 36 -4.78 -16.94 56.74
CA GLU A 36 -3.86 -18.08 56.67
C GLU A 36 -4.55 -19.45 56.82
N GLN A 37 -3.90 -20.54 56.39
CA GLN A 37 -3.62 -21.72 57.24
C GLN A 37 -2.76 -22.83 56.55
N THR A 38 -1.49 -22.92 57.01
CA THR A 38 -0.70 -24.11 57.45
C THR A 38 -0.61 -25.45 56.64
N SER A 39 0.55 -25.67 55.99
CA SER A 39 1.55 -26.80 55.97
C SER A 39 1.26 -28.21 56.57
N PRO A 40 1.93 -29.34 56.15
CA PRO A 40 3.39 -29.41 55.88
C PRO A 40 3.96 -30.35 54.77
N ILE A 41 5.13 -29.92 54.28
CA ILE A 41 6.42 -30.61 53.98
C ILE A 41 6.43 -32.01 53.33
N GLY A 42 7.01 -32.06 52.12
CA GLY A 42 8.08 -33.02 51.78
C GLY A 42 7.93 -33.77 50.44
N SER A 43 8.68 -33.37 49.40
CA SER A 43 9.64 -34.24 48.69
C SER A 43 10.15 -33.58 47.40
N VAL A 44 11.44 -33.77 47.15
CA VAL A 44 12.24 -33.23 46.05
C VAL A 44 12.06 -34.09 44.78
N ALA A 45 11.77 -33.46 43.64
CA ALA A 45 12.10 -33.97 42.31
C ALA A 45 12.20 -32.82 41.28
N GLN A 46 13.27 -32.83 40.49
CA GLN A 46 13.64 -31.86 39.45
C GLN A 46 12.90 -32.12 38.12
N PRO A 47 13.02 -31.24 37.09
CA PRO A 47 11.93 -30.80 36.25
C PRO A 47 11.62 -31.73 35.08
N THR A 48 10.33 -31.92 34.79
CA THR A 48 9.89 -32.49 33.51
C THR A 48 9.22 -31.39 32.70
N THR A 49 9.78 -31.14 31.53
CA THR A 49 9.31 -30.25 30.46
C THR A 49 7.85 -30.57 30.12
N VAL A 50 6.92 -29.65 30.41
CA VAL A 50 5.54 -29.73 29.92
C VAL A 50 5.47 -28.92 28.64
N ALA A 51 5.33 -29.61 27.51
CA ALA A 51 4.99 -28.99 26.22
C ALA A 51 3.62 -28.30 26.33
N PRO A 52 3.43 -27.10 25.75
CA PRO A 52 2.10 -26.51 25.68
C PRO A 52 1.21 -27.35 24.76
N ALA A 53 -0.01 -27.62 25.22
CA ALA A 53 -1.07 -28.24 24.42
C ALA A 53 -1.37 -27.38 23.17
N PRO A 54 -1.81 -27.98 22.05
CA PRO A 54 -2.10 -27.21 20.84
C PRO A 54 -3.33 -26.34 21.09
N GLU A 55 -3.15 -25.02 21.06
CA GLU A 55 -4.25 -24.09 20.91
C GLU A 55 -4.99 -24.40 19.60
N PRO A 56 -6.33 -24.38 19.57
CA PRO A 56 -7.06 -24.55 18.34
C PRO A 56 -6.75 -23.36 17.42
N ALA A 57 -5.92 -23.61 16.41
CA ALA A 57 -5.72 -22.72 15.28
C ALA A 57 -7.07 -22.53 14.58
N THR A 58 -7.82 -21.53 15.03
CA THR A 58 -9.01 -21.06 14.33
C THR A 58 -8.52 -20.09 13.28
N SER A 59 -7.98 -20.64 12.18
CA SER A 59 -7.81 -19.89 10.95
C SER A 59 -9.20 -19.50 10.45
N SER A 60 -9.56 -18.23 10.60
CA SER A 60 -10.76 -17.66 9.99
C SER A 60 -10.55 -17.59 8.47
N GLN A 61 -10.73 -18.72 7.80
CA GLN A 61 -10.84 -18.76 6.34
C GLN A 61 -12.18 -18.13 5.95
N THR A 62 -12.15 -16.84 5.69
CA THR A 62 -13.23 -16.15 5.00
C THR A 62 -13.12 -16.56 3.54
N ASN A 63 -14.15 -17.23 2.98
CA ASN A 63 -14.22 -17.56 1.56
C ASN A 63 -14.21 -16.26 0.74
N SER A 64 -13.02 -15.77 0.38
CA SER A 64 -12.84 -14.63 -0.51
C SER A 64 -13.28 -15.04 -1.93
N VAL A 65 -14.13 -14.23 -2.55
CA VAL A 65 -14.52 -14.38 -3.97
C VAL A 65 -13.34 -14.06 -4.92
N TYR A 66 -12.24 -13.55 -4.38
CA TYR A 66 -11.06 -13.12 -5.11
C TYR A 66 -9.89 -14.09 -4.94
N GLU A 67 -9.22 -14.41 -6.03
CA GLU A 67 -7.92 -15.09 -6.03
C GLU A 67 -6.85 -14.11 -5.52
N THR A 68 -6.19 -14.44 -4.40
CA THR A 68 -5.07 -13.65 -3.89
C THR A 68 -3.85 -13.85 -4.79
N LEU A 69 -3.37 -12.75 -5.38
CA LEU A 69 -2.17 -12.75 -6.22
C LEU A 69 -0.97 -12.16 -5.50
N SER A 70 0.20 -12.76 -5.73
CA SER A 70 1.48 -12.12 -5.52
C SER A 70 1.92 -11.36 -6.77
N TRP A 71 2.86 -10.42 -6.61
CA TRP A 71 3.38 -9.62 -7.71
C TRP A 71 4.04 -10.46 -8.81
N GLU A 72 4.72 -11.54 -8.45
CA GLU A 72 5.36 -12.48 -9.38
C GLU A 72 4.33 -13.18 -10.29
N SER A 73 3.07 -13.29 -9.84
CA SER A 73 2.01 -13.91 -10.64
C SER A 73 1.63 -13.08 -11.88
N LEU A 74 1.98 -11.79 -11.88
CA LEU A 74 1.77 -10.87 -13.00
C LEU A 74 2.87 -11.02 -14.07
N GLU A 75 3.91 -11.79 -13.80
CA GLU A 75 5.05 -11.92 -14.69
C GLU A 75 4.95 -13.22 -15.50
N LEU A 76 5.54 -13.24 -16.70
CA LEU A 76 5.80 -14.49 -17.39
C LEU A 76 7.13 -15.09 -16.88
N PRO A 77 7.26 -16.42 -16.78
CA PRO A 77 8.49 -17.06 -16.35
C PRO A 77 9.71 -16.59 -17.16
N GLY A 78 10.77 -16.17 -16.48
CA GLY A 78 12.01 -15.69 -17.09
C GLY A 78 11.96 -14.26 -17.65
N GLN A 79 10.84 -13.55 -17.46
CA GLN A 79 10.59 -12.21 -18.01
C GLN A 79 10.12 -11.24 -16.92
N GLY A 80 10.38 -11.58 -15.65
CA GLY A 80 10.04 -10.77 -14.49
C GLY A 80 11.08 -9.70 -14.17
N LEU A 81 10.74 -8.82 -13.23
CA LEU A 81 11.63 -7.78 -12.71
C LEU A 81 12.99 -8.37 -12.29
N ALA A 82 12.97 -9.48 -11.56
CA ALA A 82 14.19 -10.13 -11.07
C ALA A 82 15.09 -10.63 -12.21
N ASP A 83 14.52 -11.07 -13.32
CA ASP A 83 15.29 -11.54 -14.48
C ASP A 83 15.92 -10.38 -15.25
N ILE A 84 15.17 -9.28 -15.43
CA ILE A 84 15.70 -8.04 -16.01
C ILE A 84 16.84 -7.51 -15.13
N MET A 85 16.63 -7.39 -13.82
CA MET A 85 17.68 -6.92 -12.91
C MET A 85 18.93 -7.81 -12.94
N ARG A 86 18.75 -9.15 -12.98
CA ARG A 86 19.88 -10.09 -13.08
C ARG A 86 20.71 -9.88 -14.35
N LYS A 87 20.06 -9.53 -15.47
CA LYS A 87 20.72 -9.21 -16.73
C LYS A 87 21.55 -7.93 -16.63
N TYR A 88 21.01 -6.87 -16.01
CA TYR A 88 21.65 -5.55 -15.98
C TYR A 88 22.67 -5.38 -14.83
N GLN A 89 22.52 -6.09 -13.72
CA GLN A 89 23.41 -5.97 -12.55
C GLN A 89 24.91 -6.03 -12.88
N PRO A 90 25.45 -7.02 -13.64
CA PRO A 90 26.88 -7.07 -13.93
C PRO A 90 27.38 -5.94 -14.85
N MET A 91 26.47 -5.24 -15.55
CA MET A 91 26.80 -4.04 -16.33
C MET A 91 26.80 -2.82 -15.41
N LEU A 92 25.82 -2.70 -14.53
CA LEU A 92 25.73 -1.65 -13.52
C LEU A 92 26.95 -1.66 -12.58
N ASP A 93 27.40 -2.84 -12.15
CA ASP A 93 28.57 -2.99 -11.27
C ASP A 93 29.89 -2.48 -11.89
N LYS A 94 29.92 -2.27 -13.22
CA LYS A 94 31.09 -1.75 -13.95
C LYS A 94 31.04 -0.25 -14.19
N ILE A 95 29.87 0.37 -14.03
CA ILE A 95 29.69 1.81 -14.20
C ILE A 95 30.24 2.50 -12.96
N THR A 96 31.14 3.46 -13.16
CA THR A 96 31.62 4.35 -12.10
C THR A 96 30.94 5.71 -12.18
N ASP A 97 31.05 6.51 -11.13
CA ASP A 97 30.50 7.88 -11.09
C ASP A 97 31.03 8.79 -12.22
N ASN A 98 32.17 8.44 -12.84
CA ASN A 98 32.74 9.20 -13.94
C ASN A 98 32.19 8.77 -15.31
N ASP A 99 31.50 7.63 -15.40
CA ASP A 99 30.98 7.05 -16.64
C ASP A 99 29.55 7.48 -16.94
N VAL A 100 29.26 8.78 -16.77
CA VAL A 100 27.89 9.34 -16.81
C VAL A 100 27.13 8.94 -18.09
N GLU A 101 27.76 9.08 -19.26
CA GLU A 101 27.10 8.78 -20.54
C GLU A 101 26.74 7.29 -20.68
N GLU A 102 27.63 6.39 -20.26
CA GLU A 102 27.41 4.95 -20.36
C GLU A 102 26.39 4.49 -19.31
N GLY A 103 26.44 5.06 -18.10
CA GLY A 103 25.43 4.87 -17.07
C GLY A 103 24.04 5.28 -17.54
N ASP A 104 23.90 6.47 -18.13
CA ASP A 104 22.63 6.97 -18.65
C ASP A 104 22.07 6.06 -19.76
N LYS A 105 22.92 5.62 -20.69
CA LYS A 105 22.52 4.68 -21.75
C LYS A 105 22.05 3.35 -21.17
N LEU A 106 22.77 2.80 -20.20
CA LEU A 106 22.42 1.54 -19.57
C LEU A 106 21.09 1.63 -18.82
N MET A 107 20.88 2.72 -18.08
CA MET A 107 19.62 2.99 -17.40
C MET A 107 18.46 3.15 -18.38
N ALA A 108 18.66 3.86 -19.49
CA ALA A 108 17.65 4.01 -20.53
C ALA A 108 17.28 2.67 -21.19
N GLN A 109 18.26 1.80 -21.44
CA GLN A 109 18.03 0.45 -21.96
C GLN A 109 17.22 -0.39 -20.98
N MET A 110 17.61 -0.40 -19.70
CA MET A 110 16.88 -1.12 -18.65
C MET A 110 15.44 -0.61 -18.52
N GLN A 111 15.25 0.70 -18.51
CA GLN A 111 13.91 1.30 -18.45
C GLN A 111 13.05 0.96 -19.67
N ASN A 112 13.66 0.82 -20.85
CA ASN A 112 12.94 0.36 -22.03
C ASN A 112 12.45 -1.09 -21.88
N GLU A 113 13.25 -1.99 -21.29
CA GLU A 113 12.82 -3.35 -20.99
C GLU A 113 11.71 -3.38 -19.94
N PHE A 114 11.78 -2.52 -18.92
CA PHE A 114 10.68 -2.34 -17.97
C PHE A 114 9.39 -1.89 -18.66
N ASN A 115 9.47 -0.94 -19.58
CA ASN A 115 8.30 -0.41 -20.28
C ASN A 115 7.72 -1.38 -21.32
N THR A 116 8.46 -2.41 -21.71
CA THR A 116 8.05 -3.39 -22.73
C THR A 116 7.93 -4.81 -22.18
N ALA A 117 8.08 -4.98 -20.86
CA ALA A 117 7.99 -6.27 -20.20
C ALA A 117 6.60 -6.90 -20.45
N PRO A 118 6.54 -8.16 -20.89
CA PRO A 118 5.28 -8.77 -21.28
C PRO A 118 4.40 -9.07 -20.07
N THR A 119 3.11 -8.88 -20.24
CA THR A 119 2.09 -9.23 -19.25
C THR A 119 1.73 -10.71 -19.31
N ASN A 120 1.13 -11.22 -18.23
CA ASN A 120 0.57 -12.56 -18.15
C ASN A 120 -0.88 -12.55 -18.68
N PRO A 121 -1.14 -13.01 -19.92
CA PRO A 121 -2.47 -12.94 -20.52
C PRO A 121 -3.49 -13.85 -19.82
N ALA A 122 -3.04 -14.87 -19.07
CA ALA A 122 -3.91 -15.79 -18.35
C ALA A 122 -4.66 -15.13 -17.18
N LEU A 123 -4.26 -13.91 -16.79
CA LEU A 123 -4.94 -13.14 -15.76
C LEU A 123 -6.18 -12.42 -16.29
N ASN A 124 -6.33 -12.23 -17.59
CA ASN A 124 -7.39 -11.38 -18.13
C ASN A 124 -8.79 -11.87 -17.73
N GLY A 125 -9.58 -10.99 -17.11
CA GLY A 125 -10.94 -11.26 -16.66
C GLY A 125 -11.05 -12.01 -15.34
N LYS A 126 -9.94 -12.30 -14.64
CA LYS A 126 -9.98 -12.94 -13.33
C LYS A 126 -10.45 -11.99 -12.23
N SER A 127 -11.19 -12.52 -11.25
CA SER A 127 -11.46 -11.84 -9.98
C SER A 127 -10.26 -12.04 -9.05
N ILE A 128 -9.51 -10.97 -8.79
CA ILE A 128 -8.27 -11.02 -8.02
C ILE A 128 -8.26 -10.05 -6.86
N GLN A 129 -7.40 -10.34 -5.91
CA GLN A 129 -7.02 -9.44 -4.82
C GLN A 129 -5.50 -9.36 -4.75
N ILE A 130 -4.95 -8.15 -4.67
CA ILE A 130 -3.50 -7.93 -4.62
C ILE A 130 -3.16 -6.82 -3.63
N LYS A 131 -2.09 -7.04 -2.85
CA LYS A 131 -1.53 -6.07 -1.91
C LYS A 131 -0.51 -5.18 -2.64
N GLY A 132 -0.55 -3.88 -2.40
CA GLY A 132 0.42 -2.95 -2.98
C GLY A 132 0.36 -1.55 -2.37
N PHE A 133 1.07 -0.62 -2.98
CA PHE A 133 1.13 0.79 -2.58
C PHE A 133 0.50 1.70 -3.63
N VAL A 134 0.03 2.86 -3.20
CA VAL A 134 -0.74 3.79 -4.04
C VAL A 134 0.13 4.94 -4.51
N SER A 135 0.26 5.11 -5.83
CA SER A 135 0.78 6.33 -6.45
C SER A 135 -0.37 7.11 -7.10
N PRO A 136 -0.91 8.14 -6.44
CA PRO A 136 -2.15 8.80 -6.87
C PRO A 136 -1.99 9.56 -8.20
N LEU A 137 -3.00 9.45 -9.05
CA LEU A 137 -3.10 10.15 -10.35
C LEU A 137 -4.19 11.23 -10.34
N GLU A 138 -5.33 10.92 -9.73
CA GLU A 138 -6.46 11.85 -9.56
C GLU A 138 -7.04 11.73 -8.14
N VAL A 139 -7.42 12.87 -7.56
CA VAL A 139 -8.03 12.98 -6.23
C VAL A 139 -9.34 13.77 -6.33
N ASP A 140 -10.36 13.31 -5.61
CA ASP A 140 -11.53 14.13 -5.33
C ASP A 140 -11.18 15.19 -4.29
N GLU A 141 -10.90 16.42 -4.72
CA GLU A 141 -10.52 17.50 -3.80
C GLU A 141 -11.59 17.82 -2.74
N LYS A 142 -12.88 17.56 -3.03
CA LYS A 142 -13.96 17.83 -2.08
C LYS A 142 -14.06 16.75 -1.01
N LYS A 143 -13.82 15.50 -1.38
CA LYS A 143 -13.93 14.33 -0.49
C LYS A 143 -12.58 13.90 0.10
N GLY A 144 -11.47 14.39 -0.44
CA GLY A 144 -10.10 13.94 -0.08
C GLY A 144 -9.81 12.49 -0.48
N LEU A 145 -10.59 11.90 -1.40
CA LEU A 145 -10.49 10.49 -1.79
C LEU A 145 -9.74 10.31 -3.10
N VAL A 146 -8.92 9.26 -3.19
CA VAL A 146 -8.21 8.92 -4.44
C VAL A 146 -9.20 8.37 -5.47
N LYS A 147 -9.22 8.89 -6.69
CA LYS A 147 -10.12 8.47 -7.78
C LYS A 147 -9.45 7.58 -8.81
N GLU A 148 -8.18 7.81 -9.04
CA GLU A 148 -7.37 7.04 -9.99
C GLU A 148 -5.95 6.99 -9.46
N PHE A 149 -5.30 5.83 -9.52
CA PHE A 149 -3.93 5.66 -9.06
C PHE A 149 -3.24 4.49 -9.77
N LEU A 150 -1.92 4.46 -9.66
CA LEU A 150 -1.14 3.26 -9.95
C LEU A 150 -0.95 2.45 -8.67
N LEU A 151 -1.32 1.17 -8.71
CA LEU A 151 -0.94 0.20 -7.69
C LEU A 151 0.42 -0.39 -8.07
N VAL A 152 1.36 -0.37 -7.12
CA VAL A 152 2.77 -0.73 -7.32
C VAL A 152 3.28 -1.63 -6.17
N PRO A 153 4.34 -2.43 -6.39
CA PRO A 153 4.83 -3.41 -5.40
C PRO A 153 5.56 -2.80 -4.20
N TYR A 154 6.05 -1.57 -4.30
CA TYR A 154 6.84 -0.92 -3.25
C TYR A 154 6.47 0.55 -3.07
N PHE A 155 6.63 1.02 -1.84
CA PHE A 155 6.32 2.40 -1.45
C PHE A 155 7.18 3.42 -2.22
N GLY A 156 6.59 4.54 -2.59
CA GLY A 156 7.27 5.65 -3.26
C GLY A 156 7.53 5.45 -4.76
N ALA A 157 7.14 4.32 -5.35
CA ALA A 157 7.32 4.09 -6.78
C ALA A 157 6.62 5.17 -7.64
N CYS A 158 7.24 5.50 -8.77
CA CYS A 158 6.79 6.51 -9.74
C CYS A 158 6.86 7.97 -9.26
N ILE A 159 6.99 8.24 -7.95
CA ILE A 159 7.00 9.60 -7.40
C ILE A 159 8.37 9.94 -6.78
N HIS A 160 8.95 9.01 -6.03
CA HIS A 160 10.24 9.18 -5.37
C HIS A 160 11.35 8.37 -6.02
N VAL A 161 11.00 7.22 -6.58
CA VAL A 161 11.91 6.33 -7.29
C VAL A 161 11.33 5.98 -8.66
N PRO A 162 12.17 5.50 -9.60
CA PRO A 162 11.71 5.15 -10.94
C PRO A 162 10.52 4.18 -10.94
N PRO A 163 9.65 4.24 -11.98
CA PRO A 163 8.53 3.32 -12.11
C PRO A 163 8.97 1.85 -12.17
N PRO A 164 8.17 0.92 -11.61
CA PRO A 164 8.34 -0.51 -11.84
C PRO A 164 8.13 -0.85 -13.33
N PRO A 165 8.46 -2.09 -13.74
CA PRO A 165 8.03 -2.62 -15.03
C PRO A 165 6.53 -2.46 -15.30
N VAL A 166 6.17 -2.38 -16.58
CA VAL A 166 4.76 -2.26 -17.02
C VAL A 166 3.93 -3.46 -16.54
N ASN A 167 4.51 -4.66 -16.51
CA ASN A 167 3.90 -5.88 -15.97
C ASN A 167 3.96 -5.98 -14.42
N GLN A 168 4.40 -4.92 -13.74
CA GLN A 168 4.41 -4.75 -12.29
C GLN A 168 3.66 -3.47 -11.86
N THR A 169 2.79 -2.96 -12.73
CA THR A 169 2.04 -1.71 -12.50
C THR A 169 0.58 -1.90 -12.93
N LEU A 170 -0.36 -1.63 -12.03
CA LEU A 170 -1.80 -1.68 -12.32
C LEU A 170 -2.40 -0.28 -12.26
N LEU A 171 -3.18 0.12 -13.27
CA LEU A 171 -4.02 1.30 -13.21
C LEU A 171 -5.35 0.95 -12.52
N VAL A 172 -5.62 1.59 -11.40
CA VAL A 172 -6.79 1.28 -10.58
C VAL A 172 -7.75 2.47 -10.55
N ARG A 173 -9.02 2.17 -10.81
CA ARG A 173 -10.16 3.09 -10.66
C ARG A 173 -11.13 2.50 -9.65
N PRO A 174 -11.14 3.00 -8.40
CA PRO A 174 -12.05 2.52 -7.37
C PRO A 174 -13.52 2.69 -7.74
N GLN A 175 -14.36 1.80 -7.22
CA GLN A 175 -15.80 2.02 -7.20
C GLN A 175 -16.13 3.20 -6.28
N GLU A 176 -17.21 3.94 -6.58
CA GLU A 176 -17.68 5.02 -5.72
C GLU A 176 -17.89 4.52 -4.27
N GLY A 177 -17.30 5.26 -3.32
CA GLY A 177 -17.34 4.92 -1.90
C GLY A 177 -16.45 3.73 -1.48
N LYS A 178 -15.64 3.17 -2.39
CA LYS A 178 -14.73 2.03 -2.14
C LYS A 178 -13.28 2.39 -2.40
N SER A 179 -12.90 3.59 -1.98
CA SER A 179 -11.54 4.14 -2.08
C SER A 179 -11.02 4.56 -0.71
N ILE A 180 -9.75 4.91 -0.66
CA ILE A 180 -9.05 5.44 0.52
C ILE A 180 -8.89 6.96 0.43
N SER A 181 -8.63 7.59 1.58
CA SER A 181 -8.25 9.01 1.62
C SER A 181 -6.77 9.21 1.25
N MET A 182 -6.42 10.45 0.89
CA MET A 182 -5.03 10.85 0.68
C MET A 182 -4.13 10.66 1.90
N GLU A 183 -4.68 10.63 3.11
CA GLU A 183 -3.91 10.40 4.34
C GLU A 183 -3.49 8.93 4.51
N GLN A 184 -4.16 8.02 3.81
CA GLN A 184 -3.95 6.57 3.94
C GLN A 184 -2.98 5.99 2.89
N ILE A 185 -2.53 6.79 1.91
CA ILE A 185 -1.71 6.30 0.79
C ILE A 185 -0.30 5.86 1.21
N TYR A 186 0.13 6.21 2.42
CA TYR A 186 1.45 5.88 2.95
C TYR A 186 1.57 4.43 3.40
N GLU A 187 0.44 3.78 3.66
CA GLU A 187 0.36 2.38 4.06
C GLU A 187 -0.03 1.51 2.86
N PRO A 188 0.34 0.21 2.87
CA PRO A 188 -0.11 -0.70 1.84
C PRO A 188 -1.63 -0.86 1.88
N VAL A 189 -2.19 -1.12 0.70
CA VAL A 189 -3.60 -1.42 0.51
C VAL A 189 -3.80 -2.77 -0.11
N ILE A 190 -4.99 -3.31 0.10
CA ILE A 190 -5.52 -4.45 -0.62
C ILE A 190 -6.47 -3.91 -1.70
N VAL A 191 -6.21 -4.27 -2.96
CA VAL A 191 -7.08 -3.95 -4.09
C VAL A 191 -7.74 -5.22 -4.59
N SER A 192 -9.08 -5.21 -4.65
CA SER A 192 -9.87 -6.34 -5.15
C SER A 192 -10.72 -5.92 -6.34
N GLY A 193 -10.85 -6.78 -7.35
CA GLY A 193 -11.67 -6.52 -8.52
C GLY A 193 -11.40 -7.47 -9.67
N VAL A 194 -11.92 -7.14 -10.86
CA VAL A 194 -11.65 -7.89 -12.08
C VAL A 194 -10.46 -7.26 -12.81
N ILE A 195 -9.38 -8.01 -12.98
CA ILE A 195 -8.18 -7.55 -13.67
C ILE A 195 -8.36 -7.66 -15.19
N THR A 196 -7.96 -6.61 -15.91
CA THR A 196 -7.90 -6.56 -17.37
C THR A 196 -6.44 -6.45 -17.80
N VAL A 197 -6.04 -7.24 -18.78
CA VAL A 197 -4.69 -7.21 -19.37
C VAL A 197 -4.72 -6.28 -20.57
N GLU A 198 -4.49 -4.99 -20.31
CA GLU A 198 -4.50 -3.94 -21.31
C GLU A 198 -3.55 -2.83 -20.87
N THR A 199 -2.64 -2.44 -21.77
CA THR A 199 -1.67 -1.39 -21.48
C THR A 199 -2.34 -0.02 -21.45
N ALA A 200 -2.02 0.78 -20.45
CA ALA A 200 -2.47 2.17 -20.34
C ALA A 200 -1.28 3.10 -20.06
N GLY A 201 -1.19 4.20 -20.81
CA GLY A 201 -0.26 5.28 -20.52
C GLY A 201 -0.86 6.27 -19.53
N THR A 202 -0.11 6.65 -18.50
CA THR A 202 -0.54 7.63 -17.49
C THR A 202 0.46 8.78 -17.38
N LYS A 203 0.17 9.77 -16.52
CA LYS A 203 1.09 10.88 -16.24
C LYS A 203 2.37 10.44 -15.52
N LEU A 204 2.36 9.29 -14.84
CA LEU A 204 3.49 8.82 -14.03
C LEU A 204 4.24 7.66 -14.69
N ALA A 205 3.53 6.70 -15.27
CA ALA A 205 4.12 5.49 -15.86
C ALA A 205 3.16 4.79 -16.84
N GLN A 206 3.67 3.77 -17.54
CA GLN A 206 2.82 2.79 -18.21
C GLN A 206 2.37 1.72 -17.22
N ALA A 207 1.12 1.27 -17.35
CA ALA A 207 0.57 0.14 -16.62
C ALA A 207 0.20 -0.97 -17.60
N GLY A 208 0.51 -2.23 -17.28
CA GLY A 208 0.19 -3.40 -18.10
C GLY A 208 -1.17 -4.00 -17.78
N TYR A 209 -1.74 -3.59 -16.65
CA TYR A 209 -2.99 -4.10 -16.13
C TYR A 209 -3.90 -2.98 -15.67
N GLN A 210 -5.20 -3.25 -15.65
CA GLN A 210 -6.20 -2.33 -15.12
C GLN A 210 -7.20 -3.04 -14.22
N ILE A 211 -7.68 -2.35 -13.19
CA ILE A 211 -8.84 -2.77 -12.40
C ILE A 211 -9.82 -1.60 -12.32
N SER A 212 -10.98 -1.78 -12.93
CA SER A 212 -12.08 -0.81 -12.88
C SER A 212 -13.11 -1.21 -11.83
N LYS A 213 -13.73 -0.23 -11.17
CA LYS A 213 -14.67 -0.43 -10.05
C LYS A 213 -14.06 -1.27 -8.94
N ALA A 214 -12.77 -1.03 -8.64
CA ALA A 214 -12.06 -1.76 -7.61
C ALA A 214 -12.62 -1.46 -6.21
N VAL A 215 -12.47 -2.43 -5.31
CA VAL A 215 -12.60 -2.20 -3.87
C VAL A 215 -11.20 -2.05 -3.29
N VAL A 216 -10.95 -0.92 -2.63
CA VAL A 216 -9.65 -0.61 -2.02
C VAL A 216 -9.82 -0.51 -0.51
N GLU A 217 -9.01 -1.28 0.21
CA GLU A 217 -9.03 -1.34 1.67
C GLU A 217 -7.62 -1.13 2.21
N PRO A 218 -7.42 -0.34 3.28
CA PRO A 218 -6.15 -0.30 3.98
C PRO A 218 -5.79 -1.68 4.50
N LEU A 219 -4.53 -2.07 4.38
CA LEU A 219 -4.04 -3.27 5.05
C LEU A 219 -4.15 -3.05 6.57
N LYS A 220 -4.67 -4.03 7.30
CA LYS A 220 -4.79 -3.96 8.77
C LYS A 220 -3.59 -4.63 9.42
N ASP A 221 -3.15 -4.09 10.56
CA ASP A 221 -1.93 -4.50 11.30
C ASP A 221 -1.91 -5.95 11.79
N THR A 222 -2.99 -6.72 11.64
CA THR A 222 -3.10 -8.10 12.10
C THR A 222 -2.61 -9.15 11.09
N GLU A 223 -2.05 -8.73 9.95
CA GLU A 223 -1.62 -9.61 8.84
C GLU A 223 -0.11 -9.52 8.53
N TYR A 224 0.71 -9.12 9.52
CA TYR A 224 2.17 -9.11 9.44
C TYR A 224 2.81 -10.37 10.01
#